data_AF-A0A7S2MIK0-F1
#
_entry.id   AF-A0A7S2MIK0-F1
#
_cell.length_a   1.000
_cell.length_b   1.000
_cell.length_c   1.000
_cell.angle_alpha   90.00
_cell.angle_beta   90.00
_cell.angle_gamma   90.00
#
_symmetry.space_group_name_H-M   'P 1'
#
loop_
_entity.id
_entity.type
_entity.pdbx_description
1 polymer ?
#
loop_
_entity_poly.entity_id
_entity_poly.type
_entity_poly.pdbx_seq_one_letter_code
_entity_poly.pdbx_strand_id
1 'polypeptide(L)'
;RLRQILVRHKDSKHPMDPVKNRPITRSRSEAEEILREALKELMKDGDHTGDSMWAAKSTTTISKVIRGTSECKSALKGGSMCGDVGWLGKKELQALGKDLEEAVRSLAVGEWSDLLPS
;
A
#
# COMPACT_ATOMS: atom_id res chain seq x y z
N ARG A 1 7.28 5.93 -9.24
CA ARG A 1 6.82 4.52 -9.22
C ARG A 1 6.35 4.19 -7.82
N LEU A 2 5.23 3.48 -7.66
CA LEU A 2 4.59 3.33 -6.35
C LEU A 2 4.37 1.87 -5.97
N ARG A 3 4.32 1.62 -4.66
CA ARG A 3 3.83 0.38 -4.04
C ARG A 3 2.67 0.71 -3.13
N GLN A 4 1.76 -0.24 -2.92
CA GLN A 4 0.62 -0.04 -2.03
C GLN A 4 0.32 -1.26 -1.16
N ILE A 5 -0.28 -0.97 -0.01
CA ILE A 5 -1.02 -1.91 0.81
C ILE A 5 -2.47 -1.45 0.81
N LEU A 6 -3.37 -2.28 0.28
CA LEU A 6 -4.81 -1.99 0.28
C LEU A 6 -5.50 -2.90 1.28
N VAL A 7 -6.27 -2.33 2.20
CA VAL A 7 -7.11 -3.09 3.14
C VAL A 7 -8.53 -2.56 3.00
N ARG A 8 -9.47 -3.44 2.62
CA ARG A 8 -10.88 -3.07 2.42
C ARG A 8 -11.66 -3.10 3.75
N HIS A 9 -12.86 -2.56 3.78
CA HIS A 9 -13.82 -2.80 4.86
C HIS A 9 -15.19 -3.17 4.27
N LYS A 10 -16.12 -3.57 5.13
CA LYS A 10 -17.46 -4.02 4.72
C LYS A 10 -18.25 -2.97 3.92
N ASP A 11 -17.96 -1.69 4.12
CA ASP A 11 -18.63 -0.57 3.44
C ASP A 11 -17.89 -0.10 2.17
N SER A 12 -16.80 -0.78 1.77
CA SER A 12 -16.12 -0.52 0.50
C SER A 12 -17.02 -0.90 -0.69
N LYS A 13 -16.85 -0.23 -1.84
CA LYS A 13 -17.63 -0.50 -3.08
C LYS A 13 -17.69 -1.98 -3.48
N HIS A 14 -16.61 -2.71 -3.20
CA HIS A 14 -16.52 -4.16 -3.39
C HIS A 14 -15.92 -4.81 -2.13
N PRO A 15 -16.75 -5.28 -1.18
CA PRO A 15 -16.31 -5.85 0.09
C PRO A 15 -15.91 -7.33 -0.08
N MET A 16 -14.99 -7.59 -1.01
CA MET A 16 -14.40 -8.90 -1.27
C MET A 16 -12.89 -8.73 -1.36
N ASP A 17 -12.15 -9.63 -0.74
CA ASP A 17 -10.71 -9.79 -0.86
C ASP A 17 -10.40 -10.57 -2.15
N PRO A 18 -9.89 -9.94 -3.22
CA PRO A 18 -9.58 -10.63 -4.47
C PRO A 18 -8.30 -11.47 -4.39
N VAL A 19 -7.49 -11.33 -3.34
CA VAL A 19 -6.25 -12.08 -3.12
C VAL A 19 -6.57 -13.39 -2.41
N LYS A 20 -7.41 -13.35 -1.38
CA LYS A 20 -7.79 -14.52 -0.57
C LYS A 20 -9.16 -15.11 -0.95
N ASN A 21 -9.85 -14.50 -1.92
CA ASN A 21 -11.17 -14.89 -2.40
C ASN A 21 -12.20 -15.07 -1.27
N ARG A 22 -12.30 -14.06 -0.38
CA ARG A 22 -13.18 -14.10 0.80
C ARG A 22 -13.95 -12.79 0.99
N PRO A 23 -15.18 -12.83 1.52
CA PRO A 23 -15.92 -11.61 1.86
C PRO A 23 -15.19 -10.81 2.95
N ILE A 24 -15.30 -9.48 2.90
CA ILE A 24 -14.79 -8.58 3.92
C ILE A 24 -15.93 -8.20 4.86
N THR A 25 -15.82 -8.61 6.11
CA THR A 25 -16.82 -8.33 7.17
C THR A 25 -16.38 -7.28 8.18
N ARG A 26 -15.07 -6.97 8.22
CA ARG A 26 -14.50 -6.01 9.17
C ARG A 26 -14.96 -4.58 8.89
N SER A 27 -15.07 -3.81 9.95
CA SER A 27 -15.35 -2.39 9.97
C SER A 27 -14.19 -1.57 9.40
N ARG A 28 -14.47 -0.29 9.14
CA ARG A 28 -13.46 0.69 8.74
C ARG A 28 -12.36 0.84 9.81
N SER A 29 -12.72 0.92 11.09
CA SER A 29 -11.76 1.07 12.18
C SER A 29 -10.81 -0.12 12.28
N GLU A 30 -11.30 -1.35 12.12
CA GLU A 30 -10.47 -2.55 12.08
C GLU A 30 -9.53 -2.55 10.85
N ALA A 31 -10.00 -2.08 9.69
CA ALA A 31 -9.16 -1.95 8.51
C ALA A 31 -8.03 -0.92 8.70
N GLU A 32 -8.34 0.21 9.34
CA GLU A 32 -7.36 1.23 9.70
C GLU A 32 -6.35 0.71 10.73
N GLU A 33 -6.78 -0.05 11.74
CA GLU A 33 -5.88 -0.68 12.71
C GLU A 33 -4.88 -1.63 12.04
N ILE A 34 -5.35 -2.49 11.13
CA ILE A 34 -4.49 -3.37 10.32
C ILE A 34 -3.45 -2.56 9.52
N LEU A 35 -3.85 -1.44 8.91
CA LEU A 35 -2.93 -0.59 8.16
C LEU A 35 -1.92 0.10 9.08
N ARG A 36 -2.33 0.54 10.28
CA ARG A 36 -1.40 1.13 11.27
C ARG A 36 -0.39 0.12 11.76
N GLU A 37 -0.78 -1.13 12.00
CA GLU A 37 0.15 -2.21 12.34
C GLU A 37 1.14 -2.50 11.22
N ALA A 38 0.65 -2.58 9.97
CA ALA A 38 1.51 -2.76 8.80
C ALA A 38 2.50 -1.61 8.64
N LEU A 39 2.06 -0.35 8.82
CA LEU A 39 2.93 0.82 8.76
C LEU A 39 3.99 0.78 9.87
N LYS A 40 3.60 0.47 11.11
CA LYS A 40 4.55 0.29 12.22
C LYS A 40 5.62 -0.77 11.90
N GLU A 41 5.23 -1.86 11.26
CA GLU A 41 6.19 -2.91 10.86
C GLU A 41 7.12 -2.44 9.73
N LEU A 42 6.60 -1.71 8.74
CA LEU A 42 7.40 -1.13 7.67
C LEU A 42 8.42 -0.12 8.19
N MET A 43 8.06 0.69 9.18
CA MET A 43 8.97 1.67 9.80
C MET A 43 10.13 1.02 10.56
N LYS A 44 10.04 -0.27 10.93
CA LYS A 44 11.16 -1.01 11.53
C LYS A 44 12.21 -1.46 10.52
N ASP A 45 11.88 -1.44 9.23
CA ASP A 45 12.75 -1.93 8.16
C ASP A 45 13.91 -0.97 7.83
N GLY A 46 14.06 0.11 8.59
CA GLY A 46 15.13 1.10 8.49
C GLY A 46 14.72 2.37 7.76
N ASP A 47 15.65 3.32 7.72
CA ASP A 47 15.48 4.57 6.98
C ASP A 47 15.70 4.31 5.49
N HIS A 48 14.62 4.37 4.72
CA HIS A 48 14.62 4.26 3.27
C HIS A 48 14.60 5.64 2.60
N THR A 49 14.82 6.74 3.32
CA THR A 49 14.79 8.08 2.74
C THR A 49 16.07 8.42 1.97
N GLY A 50 15.94 9.31 0.98
CA GLY A 50 17.04 9.89 0.20
C GLY A 50 17.25 9.30 -1.19
N ASP A 51 18.30 9.78 -1.87
CA ASP A 51 18.55 9.52 -3.31
C ASP A 51 19.39 8.28 -3.59
N SER A 52 19.66 7.44 -2.58
CA SER A 52 20.47 6.25 -2.78
C SER A 52 19.67 5.16 -3.52
N MET A 53 20.35 4.35 -4.34
CA MET A 53 19.75 3.15 -4.96
C MET A 53 19.14 2.18 -3.92
N TRP A 54 19.54 2.33 -2.65
CA TRP A 54 19.05 1.57 -1.52
C TRP A 54 17.66 2.02 -1.04
N ALA A 55 17.38 3.33 -1.04
CA ALA A 55 16.10 3.94 -0.63
C ALA A 55 14.88 3.39 -1.39
N ALA A 56 15.06 3.05 -2.67
CA ALA A 56 13.98 2.52 -3.51
C ALA A 56 13.86 0.97 -3.48
N LYS A 57 14.78 0.28 -2.78
CA LYS A 57 14.90 -1.18 -2.84
C LYS A 57 13.84 -1.85 -2.00
N SER A 58 13.06 -2.73 -2.64
CA SER A 58 12.14 -3.61 -1.92
C SER A 58 12.94 -4.60 -1.08
N THR A 59 12.78 -4.55 0.23
CA THR A 59 13.36 -5.51 1.17
C THR A 59 12.47 -6.75 1.30
N THR A 60 13.00 -7.76 1.99
CA THR A 60 12.22 -8.94 2.36
C THR A 60 11.12 -8.61 3.36
N THR A 61 11.34 -7.66 4.27
CA THR A 61 10.32 -7.17 5.22
C THR A 61 9.16 -6.51 4.49
N ILE A 62 9.45 -5.54 3.60
CA ILE A 62 8.43 -4.86 2.79
C ILE A 62 7.57 -5.88 2.03
N SER A 63 8.24 -6.84 1.37
CA SER A 63 7.56 -7.88 0.59
C SER A 63 6.70 -8.79 1.47
N LYS A 64 7.15 -9.13 2.68
CA LYS A 64 6.39 -9.94 3.65
C LYS A 64 5.14 -9.20 4.14
N VAL A 65 5.29 -7.94 4.55
CA VAL A 65 4.16 -7.12 5.04
C VAL A 65 3.11 -6.95 3.94
N ILE A 66 3.52 -6.61 2.73
CA ILE A 66 2.60 -6.45 1.60
C ILE A 66 1.84 -7.76 1.31
N ARG A 67 2.52 -8.92 1.25
CA ARG A 67 1.86 -10.21 0.97
C ARG A 67 0.91 -10.64 2.08
N GLY A 68 1.25 -10.37 3.34
CA GLY A 68 0.41 -10.74 4.48
C GLY A 68 -0.87 -9.91 4.56
N THR A 69 -0.74 -8.62 4.25
CA THR A 69 -1.76 -7.61 4.57
C THR A 69 -2.55 -7.12 3.37
N SER A 70 -1.92 -6.91 2.21
CA SER A 70 -2.55 -6.23 1.07
C SER A 70 -3.54 -7.12 0.33
N GLU A 71 -4.71 -6.57 0.04
CA GLU A 71 -5.82 -7.18 -0.69
C GLU A 71 -5.92 -6.62 -2.12
N CYS A 72 -4.87 -5.95 -2.58
CA CYS A 72 -4.71 -5.63 -3.99
C CYS A 72 -3.97 -6.76 -4.69
N LYS A 73 -4.38 -7.10 -5.93
CA LYS A 73 -3.69 -8.10 -6.75
C LYS A 73 -2.22 -7.78 -7.00
N SER A 74 -1.77 -6.51 -6.83
CA SER A 74 -0.35 -6.17 -6.88
C SER A 74 0.48 -6.91 -5.82
N ALA A 75 -0.12 -7.32 -4.70
CA ALA A 75 0.55 -8.11 -3.65
C ALA A 75 1.03 -9.47 -4.16
N LEU A 76 0.37 -10.02 -5.19
CA LEU A 76 0.71 -11.31 -5.79
C LEU A 76 1.95 -11.25 -6.69
N LYS A 77 2.36 -10.06 -7.14
CA LYS A 77 3.55 -9.89 -7.99
C LYS A 77 4.81 -10.44 -7.31
N GLY A 78 5.70 -11.07 -8.08
CA GLY A 78 6.92 -11.72 -7.59
C GLY A 78 8.07 -10.75 -7.29
N GLY A 79 9.00 -11.17 -6.42
CA GLY A 79 10.26 -10.46 -6.15
C GLY A 79 10.07 -9.01 -5.71
N SER A 80 10.87 -8.09 -6.28
CA SER A 80 10.87 -6.65 -5.98
C SER A 80 9.65 -5.90 -6.49
N MET A 81 8.76 -6.59 -7.24
CA MET A 81 7.51 -6.06 -7.79
C MET A 81 6.32 -6.25 -6.83
N CYS A 82 6.52 -6.87 -5.66
CA CYS A 82 5.44 -7.09 -4.71
C CYS A 82 4.80 -5.75 -4.27
N GLY A 83 3.47 -5.65 -4.43
CA GLY A 83 2.70 -4.44 -4.12
C GLY A 83 2.83 -3.32 -5.14
N ASP A 84 3.67 -3.48 -6.16
CA ASP A 84 3.94 -2.48 -7.18
C ASP A 84 2.70 -2.17 -8.02
N VAL A 85 2.39 -0.89 -8.19
CA VAL A 85 1.29 -0.41 -9.06
C VAL A 85 1.80 0.31 -10.31
N GLY A 86 3.12 0.28 -10.53
CA GLY A 86 3.77 0.90 -11.67
C GLY A 86 3.92 2.41 -11.51
N TRP A 87 3.92 3.09 -12.65
CA TRP A 87 3.97 4.53 -12.78
C TRP A 87 2.54 5.03 -12.99
N LEU A 88 1.98 5.66 -11.96
CA LEU A 88 0.66 6.28 -12.07
C LEU A 88 0.82 7.70 -12.60
N GLY A 89 0.19 7.99 -13.72
CA GLY A 89 0.07 9.33 -14.28
C GLY A 89 -0.98 10.16 -13.54
N LYS A 90 -1.01 11.47 -13.83
CA LYS A 90 -1.95 12.41 -13.19
C LYS A 90 -3.41 11.96 -13.27
N LYS A 91 -3.86 11.49 -14.45
CA LYS A 91 -5.25 11.04 -14.65
C LYS A 91 -5.60 9.81 -13.81
N GLU A 92 -4.65 8.89 -13.66
CA GLU A 92 -4.85 7.66 -12.87
C GLU A 92 -4.92 7.98 -11.38
N LEU A 93 -4.04 8.86 -10.89
CA LEU A 93 -4.09 9.33 -9.50
C LEU A 93 -5.41 10.07 -9.20
N GLN A 94 -5.86 10.94 -10.11
CA GLN A 94 -7.14 11.64 -9.97
C GLN A 94 -8.35 10.70 -9.90
N ALA A 95 -8.33 9.61 -10.68
CA ALA A 95 -9.39 8.61 -10.67
C ALA A 95 -9.43 7.79 -9.37
N LEU A 96 -8.30 7.68 -8.66
CA LEU A 96 -8.20 6.98 -7.38
C LEU A 96 -8.55 7.87 -6.19
N GLY A 97 -8.51 9.19 -6.34
CA GLY A 97 -8.95 10.15 -5.33
C GLY A 97 -7.96 11.29 -5.14
N LYS A 98 -8.49 12.47 -4.75
CA LYS A 98 -7.69 13.68 -4.54
C LYS A 98 -6.66 13.50 -3.42
N ASP A 99 -7.05 12.85 -2.33
CA ASP A 99 -6.17 12.62 -1.18
C ASP A 99 -4.98 11.73 -1.55
N LEU A 100 -5.20 10.72 -2.41
CA LEU A 100 -4.12 9.88 -2.93
C LEU A 100 -3.21 10.67 -3.89
N GLU A 101 -3.78 11.49 -4.77
CA GLU A 101 -2.97 12.34 -5.65
C GLU A 101 -2.06 13.27 -4.85
N GLU A 102 -2.59 13.93 -3.82
CA GLU A 102 -1.86 14.88 -2.97
C GLU A 102 -0.75 14.17 -2.19
N ALA A 103 -1.06 13.06 -1.52
CA ALA A 103 -0.08 12.30 -0.76
C ALA A 103 1.05 11.77 -1.65
N VAL A 104 0.73 11.20 -2.82
CA VAL A 104 1.74 10.69 -3.76
C VAL A 104 2.68 11.80 -4.24
N ARG A 105 2.19 13.03 -4.40
CA ARG A 105 2.99 14.17 -4.84
C ARG A 105 3.90 14.72 -3.75
N SER A 106 3.52 14.59 -2.49
CA SER A 106 4.33 15.06 -1.36
C SER A 106 5.37 14.06 -0.89
N LEU A 107 5.21 12.77 -1.22
CA LEU A 107 6.13 11.72 -0.79
C LEU A 107 7.50 11.84 -1.45
N ALA A 108 8.54 11.73 -0.62
CA ALA A 108 9.90 11.50 -1.07
C ALA A 108 10.11 10.05 -1.53
N VAL A 109 11.22 9.80 -2.25
CA VAL A 109 11.61 8.43 -2.62
C VAL A 109 11.87 7.61 -1.36
N GLY A 110 11.27 6.43 -1.29
CA GLY A 110 11.39 5.49 -0.17
C GLY A 110 10.49 5.78 1.03
N GLU A 111 9.70 6.86 0.97
CA GLU A 111 8.76 7.23 2.02
C GLU A 111 7.43 6.46 1.88
N TRP A 112 6.76 6.23 3.01
CA TRP A 112 5.40 5.71 3.09
C TRP A 112 4.45 6.82 3.52
N SER A 113 3.30 6.94 2.85
CA SER A 113 2.25 7.83 3.33
C SER A 113 1.66 7.32 4.64
N ASP A 114 0.97 8.22 5.35
CA ASP A 114 -0.03 7.80 6.32
C ASP A 114 -1.22 7.10 5.61
N LEU A 115 -2.20 6.68 6.40
CA LEU A 115 -3.41 6.02 5.93
C LEU A 115 -4.27 6.96 5.09
N LEU A 116 -4.63 6.50 3.89
CA LEU A 116 -5.48 7.23 2.97
C LEU A 116 -6.81 6.51 2.80
N PRO A 117 -7.94 7.23 2.80
CA PRO A 117 -9.24 6.63 2.48
C PRO A 117 -9.28 6.22 1.00
N SER A 118 -9.92 5.08 0.69
CA SER A 118 -10.08 4.55 -0.68
C SER A 118 -11.51 4.13 -0.97
#